data_AF-A0A9E0I3U5-F1
#
_entry.id   AF-A0A9E0I3U5-F1
#
_cell.length_a   1.000
_cell.length_b   1.000
_cell.length_c   1.000
_cell.angle_alpha   90.00
_cell.angle_beta   90.00
_cell.angle_gamma   90.00
#
_symmetry.space_group_name_H-M   'P 1'
#
loop_
_entity.id
_entity.type
_entity.pdbx_description
1 polymer ?
#
loop_
_entity_poly.entity_id
_entity_poly.type
_entity_poly.pdbx_seq_one_letter_code
_entity_poly.pdbx_strand_id
1 'polypeptide(L)'
;MTQRSLYQGPASVLRAVRAPQALSLALWTALGLTIGIGQAQAVPNYPITPQQKATAQKVAEAGVPLSELSPNAPDSYIVERGDTLWDISKLFLKSPWRWPELWG
;
A
#
# COMPACT_ATOMS: atom_id res chain seq x y z
N MET A 1 -43.00 -91.51 -9.42
CA MET A 1 -41.70 -91.29 -10.10
C MET A 1 -41.71 -89.90 -10.72
N THR A 2 -40.91 -88.98 -10.21
CA THR A 2 -40.15 -87.94 -10.95
C THR A 2 -39.44 -87.10 -9.89
N GLN A 3 -38.15 -87.36 -9.73
CA GLN A 3 -37.22 -86.52 -8.98
C GLN A 3 -36.99 -85.19 -9.72
N ARG A 4 -36.64 -84.14 -8.95
CA ARG A 4 -35.84 -82.93 -9.27
C ARG A 4 -36.41 -81.79 -8.41
N SER A 5 -35.66 -80.95 -7.71
CA SER A 5 -34.22 -80.70 -7.67
C SER A 5 -33.95 -79.97 -6.36
N LEU A 6 -32.85 -80.34 -5.71
CA LEU A 6 -32.10 -79.55 -4.74
C LEU A 6 -31.82 -78.15 -5.30
N TYR A 7 -31.93 -77.12 -4.46
CA TYR A 7 -31.09 -75.92 -4.55
C TYR A 7 -31.02 -75.24 -3.18
N GLN A 8 -29.99 -75.61 -2.43
CA GLN A 8 -29.42 -74.83 -1.35
C GLN A 8 -28.26 -74.03 -1.98
N GLY A 9 -28.39 -72.71 -2.01
CA GLY A 9 -27.38 -71.79 -2.53
C GLY A 9 -27.15 -70.64 -1.53
N PRO A 10 -25.90 -70.31 -1.18
CA PRO A 10 -25.58 -69.41 -0.07
C PRO A 10 -25.60 -67.93 -0.46
N ALA A 11 -25.65 -67.12 0.60
CA ALA A 11 -25.50 -65.67 0.67
C ALA A 11 -24.55 -65.05 -0.36
N SER A 12 -24.90 -63.87 -0.87
CA SER A 12 -24.06 -62.68 -0.76
C SER A 12 -24.75 -61.45 -1.35
N VAL A 13 -24.74 -60.42 -0.51
CA VAL A 13 -25.19 -59.05 -0.71
C VAL A 13 -24.73 -58.53 -2.08
N LEU A 14 -25.68 -58.22 -2.97
CA LEU A 14 -25.37 -57.45 -4.17
C LEU A 14 -25.00 -56.03 -3.74
N ARG A 15 -23.69 -55.78 -3.71
CA ARG A 15 -23.06 -54.47 -3.52
C ARG A 15 -23.59 -53.56 -4.63
N ALA A 16 -24.53 -52.68 -4.29
CA ALA A 16 -24.97 -51.62 -5.18
C ALA A 16 -23.75 -50.78 -5.57
N VAL A 17 -23.37 -50.85 -6.84
CA VAL A 17 -22.37 -49.96 -7.44
C VAL A 17 -22.96 -48.57 -7.42
N ARG A 18 -22.66 -47.79 -6.38
CA ARG A 18 -23.02 -46.38 -6.28
C ARG A 18 -22.17 -45.64 -7.31
N ALA A 19 -22.77 -45.32 -8.46
CA ALA A 19 -22.14 -44.55 -9.51
C ALA A 19 -21.57 -43.22 -8.96
N PRO A 20 -20.36 -42.80 -9.35
CA PRO A 20 -19.79 -41.54 -8.87
C PRO A 20 -20.46 -40.40 -9.64
N GLN A 21 -21.45 -39.77 -9.03
CA GLN A 21 -21.98 -38.49 -9.49
C GLN A 21 -21.02 -37.38 -9.02
N ALA A 22 -19.78 -37.44 -9.51
CA ALA A 22 -18.94 -36.26 -9.58
C ALA A 22 -19.54 -35.41 -10.69
N LEU A 23 -20.14 -34.27 -10.34
CA LEU A 23 -20.12 -33.03 -11.13
C LEU A 23 -20.98 -31.95 -10.43
N SER A 24 -20.35 -30.78 -10.24
CA SER A 24 -20.99 -29.46 -10.32
C SER A 24 -21.50 -28.75 -9.05
N LEU A 25 -20.85 -28.83 -7.89
CA LEU A 25 -21.04 -27.81 -6.83
C LEU A 25 -19.75 -27.44 -6.05
N ALA A 26 -18.57 -27.67 -6.63
CA ALA A 26 -17.28 -27.30 -6.02
C ALA A 26 -16.60 -26.12 -6.75
N LEU A 27 -17.38 -25.22 -7.37
CA LEU A 27 -16.86 -24.11 -8.19
C LEU A 27 -17.32 -22.71 -7.74
N TRP A 28 -17.82 -22.58 -6.51
CA TRP A 28 -18.04 -21.26 -5.88
C TRP A 28 -17.39 -21.09 -4.51
N THR A 29 -16.97 -22.17 -3.83
CA THR A 29 -16.19 -22.07 -2.59
C THR A 29 -14.69 -21.84 -2.80
N ALA A 30 -14.23 -21.80 -4.07
CA ALA A 30 -12.88 -21.33 -4.43
C ALA A 30 -12.84 -19.83 -4.80
N LEU A 31 -14.00 -19.14 -4.88
CA LEU A 31 -14.04 -17.72 -5.26
C LEU A 31 -13.97 -16.76 -4.05
N GLY A 32 -14.22 -17.25 -2.83
CA GLY A 32 -14.34 -16.38 -1.65
C GLY A 32 -13.07 -16.14 -0.84
N LEU A 33 -11.95 -16.82 -1.13
CA LEU A 33 -10.78 -16.88 -0.25
C LEU A 33 -9.47 -16.33 -0.86
N THR A 34 -9.56 -15.57 -1.95
CA THR A 34 -8.40 -14.87 -2.54
C THR A 34 -8.34 -13.36 -2.21
N ILE A 35 -9.36 -12.80 -1.55
CA ILE A 35 -9.36 -11.37 -1.12
C ILE A 35 -8.66 -11.24 0.24
N GLY A 36 -7.41 -11.69 0.34
CA GLY A 36 -6.65 -11.68 1.59
C GLY A 36 -5.21 -11.21 1.45
N ILE A 37 -4.82 -10.69 0.29
CA ILE A 37 -3.50 -10.10 0.08
C ILE A 37 -3.74 -8.61 -0.03
N GLY A 38 -3.36 -7.86 1.01
CA GLY A 38 -3.38 -6.41 1.02
C GLY A 38 -2.73 -5.90 -0.27
N GLN A 39 -3.51 -5.21 -1.09
CA GLN A 39 -2.98 -4.61 -2.30
C GLN A 39 -2.05 -3.49 -1.86
N ALA A 40 -0.74 -3.77 -1.83
CA ALA A 40 0.26 -2.73 -1.74
C ALA A 40 0.08 -1.86 -2.99
N GLN A 41 -0.60 -0.73 -2.80
CA GLN A 41 -0.77 0.25 -3.87
C GLN A 41 0.64 0.68 -4.29
N ALA A 42 0.98 0.47 -5.55
CA ALA A 42 2.25 0.94 -6.10
C ALA A 42 2.29 2.47 -5.94
N VAL A 43 3.16 2.96 -5.05
CA VAL A 43 3.43 4.40 -4.94
C VAL A 43 4.10 4.82 -6.25
N PRO A 44 3.55 5.80 -6.99
CA PRO A 44 4.18 6.26 -8.21
C PRO A 44 5.60 6.77 -7.91
N ASN A 45 6.59 6.29 -8.65
CA ASN A 45 7.94 6.85 -8.59
C ASN A 45 7.93 8.19 -9.34
N TYR A 46 8.11 9.30 -8.62
CA TYR A 46 8.19 10.65 -9.19
C TYR A 46 9.66 11.03 -9.39
N PRO A 47 10.24 10.88 -10.60
CA PRO A 47 11.64 11.20 -10.82
C PRO A 47 11.88 12.71 -10.74
N ILE A 48 12.84 13.13 -9.92
CA ILE A 48 13.29 14.53 -9.91
C ILE A 48 14.20 14.77 -11.12
N THR A 49 13.76 15.64 -12.03
CA THR A 49 14.50 15.96 -13.26
C THR A 49 15.73 16.83 -12.97
N PRO A 50 16.76 16.80 -13.84
CA PRO A 50 17.90 17.71 -13.72
C PRO A 50 17.49 19.19 -13.68
N GLN A 51 16.44 19.57 -14.41
CA GLN A 51 15.93 20.93 -14.44
C GLN A 51 15.33 21.34 -13.09
N GLN A 52 14.56 20.46 -12.44
CA GLN A 52 14.02 20.70 -11.10
C GLN A 52 15.12 20.88 -10.06
N LYS A 53 16.18 20.06 -10.11
CA LYS A 53 17.36 20.22 -9.23
C LYS A 53 18.07 21.55 -9.47
N ALA A 54 18.26 21.94 -10.73
CA ALA A 54 18.88 23.21 -11.07
C ALA A 54 18.07 24.41 -10.55
N THR A 55 16.74 24.34 -10.59
CA THR A 55 15.88 25.38 -9.99
C THR A 55 16.08 25.46 -8.48
N ALA A 56 16.06 24.33 -7.77
CA ALA A 56 16.28 24.30 -6.33
C ALA A 56 17.65 24.90 -5.95
N GLN A 57 18.71 24.46 -6.65
CA GLN A 57 20.07 24.98 -6.47
C GLN A 57 20.15 26.48 -6.70
N LYS A 58 19.56 26.99 -7.79
CA LYS A 58 19.56 28.43 -8.07
C LYS A 58 18.89 29.25 -6.96
N VAL A 59 17.82 28.73 -6.36
CA VAL A 59 17.10 29.41 -5.28
C VAL A 59 17.92 29.39 -3.99
N ALA A 60 18.54 28.26 -3.67
CA ALA A 60 19.44 28.13 -2.53
C ALA A 60 20.71 29.02 -2.65
N GLU A 61 21.29 29.11 -3.85
CA GLU A 61 22.47 29.95 -4.14
C GLU A 61 22.18 31.45 -4.01
N ALA A 62 20.96 31.88 -4.32
CA ALA A 62 20.58 33.28 -4.21
C ALA A 62 20.56 33.76 -2.75
N GLY A 63 20.10 32.90 -1.83
CA GLY A 63 20.02 33.17 -0.40
C GLY A 63 19.11 34.35 -0.02
N VAL A 64 18.97 34.57 1.29
CA VAL A 64 18.19 35.69 1.84
C VAL A 64 19.13 36.79 2.36
N PRO A 65 18.99 38.05 1.91
CA PRO A 65 19.82 39.14 2.43
C PRO A 65 19.45 39.47 3.88
N LEU A 66 20.42 39.96 4.67
CA LEU A 66 20.23 40.30 6.08
C LEU A 66 19.09 41.31 6.31
N SER A 67 18.82 42.19 5.35
CA SER A 67 17.72 43.15 5.41
C SER A 67 16.33 42.51 5.40
N GLU A 68 16.22 41.24 5.02
CA GLU A 68 14.97 40.49 4.94
C GLU A 68 14.73 39.60 6.16
N LEU A 69 15.71 39.55 7.06
CA LEU A 69 15.52 38.97 8.38
C LEU A 69 14.58 39.85 9.22
N SER A 70 13.77 39.20 10.03
CA SER A 70 12.94 39.87 11.03
C SER A 70 13.84 40.48 12.10
N PRO A 71 13.64 41.75 12.49
CA PRO A 71 14.46 42.40 13.51
C PRO A 71 14.26 41.79 14.91
N ASN A 72 13.17 41.04 15.11
CA ASN A 72 12.83 40.37 16.37
C ASN A 72 13.01 38.85 16.28
N ALA A 73 13.74 38.36 15.27
CA ALA A 73 14.04 36.95 15.15
C ALA A 73 14.92 36.49 16.33
N PRO A 74 14.66 35.32 16.94
CA PRO A 74 15.57 34.75 17.92
C PRO A 74 16.87 34.30 17.24
N ASP A 75 17.98 34.20 17.99
CA ASP A 75 19.25 33.70 17.44
C ASP A 75 19.20 32.21 17.08
N SER A 76 18.33 31.45 17.75
CA SER A 76 18.11 30.03 17.51
C SER A 76 16.70 29.61 17.87
N TYR A 77 16.24 28.52 17.24
CA TYR A 77 14.93 27.92 17.52
C TYR A 77 15.08 26.39 17.52
N ILE A 78 14.49 25.75 18.52
CA ILE A 78 14.46 24.29 18.64
C ILE A 78 13.17 23.82 18.00
N VAL A 79 13.28 23.01 16.94
CA VAL A 79 12.12 22.51 16.20
C VAL A 79 11.30 21.56 17.06
N GLU A 80 10.00 21.82 17.15
CA GLU A 80 9.06 21.00 17.88
C GLU A 80 8.19 20.16 16.94
N ARG A 81 7.57 19.11 17.49
CA ARG A 81 6.68 18.24 16.71
C ARG A 81 5.44 19.05 16.29
N GLY A 82 5.21 19.11 14.98
CA GLY A 82 4.08 19.84 14.40
C GLY A 82 4.49 21.15 13.74
N ASP A 83 5.74 21.59 13.94
CA ASP A 83 6.27 22.73 13.22
C ASP A 83 6.37 22.45 11.72
N THR A 84 6.14 23.51 10.96
CA THR A 84 6.37 23.52 9.53
C THR A 84 7.50 24.50 9.21
N LEU A 85 8.26 24.22 8.16
CA LEU A 85 9.27 25.16 7.64
C LEU A 85 8.64 26.53 7.36
N TRP A 86 7.38 26.55 6.92
CA TRP A 86 6.62 27.77 6.73
C TRP A 86 6.38 28.55 8.03
N ASP A 87 5.94 27.88 9.10
CA ASP A 87 5.65 28.54 10.37
C ASP A 87 6.92 29.03 11.07
N ILE A 88 8.00 28.23 11.02
CA ILE A 88 9.31 28.66 11.51
C ILE A 88 9.78 29.89 10.73
N SER A 89 9.60 29.92 9.41
CA SER A 89 10.04 31.05 8.58
C SER A 89 9.34 32.36 8.92
N LYS A 90 8.10 32.34 9.44
CA LYS A 90 7.41 33.56 9.92
C LYS A 90 8.12 34.21 11.11
N LEU A 91 8.90 33.44 11.89
CA LEU A 91 9.65 33.95 13.03
C LEU A 91 10.93 34.69 12.57
N PHE A 92 11.59 34.17 11.54
CA PHE A 92 12.91 34.63 11.11
C PHE A 92 12.89 35.59 9.92
N LEU A 93 11.87 35.53 9.06
CA LEU A 93 11.81 36.28 7.80
C LEU A 93 10.67 37.30 7.82
N LYS A 94 10.89 38.45 7.18
CA LYS A 94 9.79 39.38 6.82
C LYS A 94 8.82 38.77 5.81
N SER A 95 9.35 37.89 4.96
CA SER A 95 8.69 37.29 3.80
C SER A 95 8.78 35.76 3.89
N PRO A 96 7.84 35.08 4.59
CA PRO A 96 7.98 33.65 4.92
C PRO A 96 8.02 32.72 3.71
N TRP A 97 7.50 33.14 2.55
CA TRP A 97 7.54 32.34 1.31
C TRP A 97 8.94 32.14 0.71
N ARG A 98 9.94 32.87 1.22
CA ARG A 98 11.34 32.76 0.78
C ARG A 98 12.11 31.66 1.49
N TRP A 99 11.46 30.85 2.32
CA TRP A 99 12.07 29.71 2.99
C TRP A 99 12.88 28.75 2.08
N PRO A 100 12.57 28.56 0.77
CA PRO A 100 13.41 27.73 -0.10
C PRO A 100 14.82 28.32 -0.32
N GLU A 101 15.01 29.62 -0.13
CA GLU A 101 16.33 30.25 -0.22
C GLU A 101 17.21 29.95 1.02
N LEU A 102 16.60 29.46 2.12
CA LEU A 102 17.32 29.02 3.31
C LEU A 102 17.63 27.52 3.30
N TRP A 103 16.72 26.69 2.75
CA TRP A 103 16.74 25.23 2.90
C TRP A 103 16.49 24.42 1.61
N GLY A 104 16.35 25.10 0.47
CA GLY A 104 16.04 24.47 -0.82
C GLY A 104 17.19 23.74 -1.48
#